data_AF-A0A529NEK2-F1
#
_entry.id   AF-A0A529NEK2-F1
#
_cell.length_a   1.000
_cell.length_b   1.000
_cell.length_c   1.000
_cell.angle_alpha   90.00
_cell.angle_beta   90.00
_cell.angle_gamma   90.00
#
_symmetry.space_group_name_H-M   'P 1'
#
loop_
_entity.id
_entity.type
_entity.pdbx_description
1 polymer ?
#
loop_
_entity_poly.entity_id
_entity_poly.type
_entity_poly.pdbx_seq_one_letter_code
_entity_poly.pdbx_strand_id
1 'polypeptide(L)'
;STGMHMRLAETPDEVLLNEAKTGYTMTMPAPGVFAQMQSNMAATLNIDWVLGLASGILAAQGISRSNGEMIALVDGWISSSKPASLIYQPYVSEAGERGPFVDANARAGFVGISSRHGYAD
;
A
#
# COMPACT_ATOMS: atom_id res chain seq x y z
N SER A 1 -6.12 3.36 4.46
CA SER A 1 -6.46 4.59 3.70
C SER A 1 -6.02 4.48 2.25
N THR A 2 -6.43 5.43 1.40
CA THR A 2 -5.94 5.63 0.03
C THR A 2 -4.57 6.31 0.05
N GLY A 3 -3.63 5.88 -0.80
CA GLY A 3 -2.33 6.51 -0.94
C GLY A 3 -2.24 7.42 -2.17
N MET A 4 -1.21 8.27 -2.16
CA MET A 4 -0.92 9.20 -3.25
C MET A 4 0.58 9.32 -3.45
N HIS A 5 1.04 9.03 -4.67
CA HIS A 5 2.38 9.30 -5.14
C HIS A 5 2.34 10.59 -5.95
N MET A 6 3.19 11.54 -5.61
CA MET A 6 3.16 12.87 -6.21
C MET A 6 4.52 13.23 -6.77
N ARG A 7 4.50 13.91 -7.91
CA ARG A 7 5.68 14.52 -8.53
C ARG A 7 5.35 15.94 -8.95
N LEU A 8 6.31 16.83 -8.76
CA LEU A 8 6.26 18.19 -9.29
C LEU A 8 6.68 18.21 -10.78
N ALA A 9 5.99 19.00 -11.57
CA ALA A 9 6.40 19.45 -12.90
C ALA A 9 6.43 20.98 -12.88
N GLU A 10 7.59 21.59 -13.12
CA GLU A 10 7.79 23.03 -13.02
C GLU A 10 7.42 23.78 -14.31
N THR A 11 7.16 23.02 -15.38
CA THR A 11 6.71 23.51 -16.68
C THR A 11 5.66 22.58 -17.29
N PRO A 12 4.84 23.04 -18.25
CA PRO A 12 3.88 22.17 -18.96
C PRO A 12 4.55 21.00 -19.70
N ASP A 13 5.74 21.22 -20.24
CA ASP A 13 6.49 20.21 -21.01
C ASP A 13 7.06 19.09 -20.13
N GLU A 14 7.14 19.30 -18.81
CA GLU A 14 7.54 18.29 -17.84
C GLU A 14 6.40 17.34 -17.44
N VAL A 15 5.16 17.63 -17.84
CA VAL A 15 4.00 16.76 -17.56
C VAL A 15 4.11 15.49 -18.41
N LEU A 16 4.28 14.35 -17.74
CA LEU A 16 4.37 13.04 -18.40
C LEU A 16 3.02 12.32 -18.37
N LEU A 17 2.43 12.09 -19.54
CA LEU A 17 1.24 11.26 -19.68
C LEU A 17 1.64 9.79 -19.85
N ASN A 18 1.07 8.89 -19.05
CA ASN A 18 1.35 7.46 -19.14
C ASN A 18 0.35 6.74 -20.07
N GLU A 19 0.79 5.63 -20.66
CA GLU A 19 -0.03 4.83 -21.59
C GLU A 19 -1.28 4.22 -20.92
N ALA A 20 -1.19 3.93 -19.62
CA ALA A 20 -2.29 3.37 -18.84
C ALA A 20 -3.42 4.37 -18.58
N LYS A 21 -3.23 5.66 -18.90
CA LYS A 21 -4.18 6.76 -18.68
C LYS A 21 -4.67 6.83 -17.24
N THR A 22 -3.78 6.54 -16.29
CA THR A 22 -4.04 6.62 -14.85
C THR A 22 -3.44 7.86 -14.22
N GLY A 23 -3.94 8.21 -13.04
CA GLY A 23 -3.52 9.40 -12.30
C GLY A 23 -4.19 10.67 -12.82
N TYR A 24 -3.76 11.80 -12.29
CA TYR A 24 -4.28 13.11 -12.67
C TYR A 24 -3.21 14.19 -12.47
N THR A 25 -3.32 15.28 -13.24
CA THR A 25 -2.44 16.44 -13.15
C THR A 25 -3.26 17.62 -12.63
N MET A 26 -2.79 18.27 -11.56
CA MET A 26 -3.39 19.46 -10.98
C MET A 26 -2.51 20.66 -11.25
N THR A 27 -3.10 21.74 -11.77
CA THR A 27 -2.44 23.05 -11.85
C THR A 27 -2.25 23.61 -10.47
N MET A 28 -1.03 24.01 -10.13
CA MET A 28 -0.74 24.66 -8.85
C MET A 28 -0.98 26.17 -8.95
N PRO A 29 -1.19 26.87 -7.82
CA PRO A 29 -1.38 28.33 -7.82
C PRO A 29 -0.12 29.11 -8.22
N ALA A 30 1.03 28.45 -8.38
CA ALA A 30 2.24 29.05 -8.93
C ALA A 30 2.25 28.96 -10.47
N PRO A 31 2.61 30.04 -11.19
CA PRO A 31 2.62 30.04 -12.66
C PRO A 31 3.52 28.93 -13.22
N GLY A 32 2.98 28.15 -14.16
CA GLY A 32 3.73 27.09 -14.85
C GLY A 32 3.93 25.80 -14.06
N VAL A 33 3.48 25.74 -12.80
CA VAL A 33 3.72 24.60 -11.91
C VAL A 33 2.52 23.64 -11.87
N PHE A 34 2.80 22.35 -11.91
CA PHE A 34 1.81 21.27 -11.88
C PHE A 34 2.22 20.19 -10.86
N ALA A 35 1.24 19.57 -10.25
CA ALA A 35 1.41 18.35 -9.46
C ALA A 35 0.82 17.16 -10.23
N GLN A 36 1.66 16.19 -10.58
CA GLN A 36 1.23 14.92 -11.14
C GLN A 36 1.03 13.92 -9.99
N MET A 37 -0.13 13.29 -9.97
CA MET A 37 -0.58 12.45 -8.88
C MET A 37 -0.99 11.08 -9.39
N GLN A 38 -0.44 10.03 -8.79
CA GLN A 38 -0.87 8.66 -8.99
C GLN A 38 -1.36 8.11 -7.67
N SER A 39 -2.59 7.63 -7.66
CA SER A 39 -3.22 7.19 -6.43
C SER A 39 -3.44 5.69 -6.43
N ASN A 40 -3.20 5.04 -5.29
CA ASN A 40 -3.52 3.63 -5.08
C ASN A 40 -4.65 3.48 -4.05
N MET A 41 -5.45 2.43 -4.19
CA MET A 41 -6.66 2.22 -3.39
C MET A 41 -6.34 1.88 -1.94
N ALA A 42 -5.36 1.02 -1.72
CA ALA A 42 -4.98 0.52 -0.40
C ALA A 42 -3.51 0.83 -0.11
N ALA A 43 -3.27 1.91 0.64
CA ALA A 43 -1.95 2.17 1.23
C ALA A 43 -1.83 1.45 2.58
N THR A 44 -2.02 2.16 3.69
CA THR A 44 -1.94 1.57 5.05
C THR A 44 -2.99 0.50 5.30
N LEU A 45 -4.06 0.46 4.48
CA LEU A 45 -5.15 -0.49 4.65
C LEU A 45 -4.67 -1.95 4.66
N ASN A 46 -3.62 -2.28 3.90
CA ASN A 46 -3.05 -3.63 3.90
C ASN A 46 -2.42 -4.00 5.25
N ILE A 47 -1.74 -3.05 5.89
CA ILE A 47 -1.13 -3.23 7.22
C ILE A 47 -2.24 -3.32 8.28
N ASP A 48 -3.22 -2.42 8.22
CA ASP A 48 -4.36 -2.42 9.13
C ASP A 48 -5.13 -3.76 9.03
N TRP A 49 -5.33 -4.27 7.81
CA TRP A 49 -6.01 -5.53 7.55
C TRP A 49 -5.29 -6.72 8.17
N VAL A 50 -3.99 -6.90 7.88
CA VAL A 50 -3.25 -8.06 8.38
C VAL A 50 -3.12 -8.04 9.91
N LEU A 51 -2.86 -6.87 10.50
CA LEU A 51 -2.86 -6.69 11.95
C LEU A 51 -4.23 -6.97 12.58
N GLY A 52 -5.31 -6.62 11.88
CA GLY A 52 -6.68 -6.96 12.28
C GLY A 52 -6.93 -8.46 12.36
N LEU A 53 -6.39 -9.26 11.42
CA LEU A 53 -6.48 -10.72 11.46
C LEU A 53 -5.77 -11.28 12.70
N ALA A 54 -4.53 -10.86 12.97
CA ALA A 54 -3.79 -11.30 14.15
C ALA A 54 -4.49 -10.88 15.45
N SER A 55 -4.99 -9.65 15.51
CA SER A 55 -5.74 -9.14 16.66
C SER A 55 -6.99 -9.97 16.91
N GLY A 56 -7.70 -10.41 15.87
CA GLY A 56 -8.85 -11.31 15.99
C GLY A 56 -8.51 -12.67 16.60
N ILE A 57 -7.38 -13.26 16.20
CA ILE A 57 -6.89 -14.54 16.77
C ILE A 57 -6.52 -14.36 18.24
N LEU A 58 -5.80 -13.30 18.58
CA LEU A 58 -5.41 -12.99 19.96
C LEU A 58 -6.65 -12.77 20.85
N ALA A 59 -7.64 -12.03 20.35
CA ALA A 59 -8.88 -11.77 21.06
C ALA A 59 -9.66 -13.05 21.35
N ALA A 60 -9.67 -14.02 20.42
CA ALA A 60 -10.28 -15.34 20.63
C ALA A 60 -9.63 -16.14 21.77
N GLN A 61 -8.41 -15.78 22.19
CA GLN A 61 -7.70 -16.34 23.33
C GLN A 61 -7.73 -15.42 24.57
N GLY A 62 -8.54 -14.36 24.56
CA GLY A 62 -8.62 -13.38 25.64
C GLY A 62 -7.42 -12.43 25.73
N ILE A 63 -6.57 -12.38 24.71
CA ILE A 63 -5.41 -11.49 24.64
C ILE A 63 -5.80 -10.23 23.89
N SER A 64 -5.66 -9.07 24.54
CA SER A 64 -5.86 -7.76 23.92
C SER A 64 -4.53 -7.04 23.74
N ARG A 65 -4.32 -6.45 22.58
CA ARG A 65 -3.18 -5.60 22.23
C ARG A 65 -3.69 -4.37 21.48
N SER A 66 -3.12 -3.22 21.78
CA SER A 66 -3.39 -1.99 21.03
C SER A 66 -2.73 -2.03 19.65
N ASN A 67 -3.28 -1.27 18.71
CA ASN A 67 -2.67 -1.11 17.38
C ASN A 67 -1.22 -0.60 17.48
N GLY A 68 -0.93 0.30 18.42
CA GLY A 68 0.42 0.81 18.65
C GLY A 68 1.41 -0.26 19.09
N GLU A 69 1.01 -1.16 19.99
CA GLU A 69 1.84 -2.31 20.39
C GLU A 69 2.07 -3.26 19.21
N MET A 70 1.04 -3.52 18.40
CA MET A 70 1.16 -4.40 17.23
C MET A 70 2.07 -3.81 16.16
N ILE A 71 1.98 -2.51 15.88
CA ILE A 71 2.86 -1.80 14.94
C ILE A 71 4.31 -1.85 15.43
N ALA A 72 4.56 -1.61 16.72
CA ALA A 72 5.91 -1.68 17.28
C ALA A 72 6.55 -3.08 17.15
N LEU A 73 5.74 -4.15 17.22
CA LEU A 73 6.21 -5.51 16.95
C LEU A 73 6.64 -5.69 15.48
N VAL A 74 5.84 -5.19 14.54
CA VAL A 74 6.16 -5.22 13.11
C VAL A 74 7.44 -4.45 12.81
N ASP A 75 7.62 -3.25 13.38
CA ASP A 75 8.84 -2.47 13.23
C ASP A 75 10.08 -3.25 13.71
N GLY A 76 9.95 -3.98 14.82
CA GLY A 76 10.98 -4.88 15.31
C GLY A 76 11.34 -5.97 14.30
N TRP A 77 10.36 -6.62 13.67
CA TRP A 77 10.60 -7.64 12.65
C TRP A 77 11.27 -7.06 11.40
N ILE A 78 10.79 -5.92 10.90
CA ILE A 78 11.36 -5.24 9.74
C ILE A 78 12.86 -4.98 9.95
N SER A 79 13.24 -4.52 11.15
CA SER A 79 14.65 -4.21 11.47
C SER A 79 15.61 -5.41 11.38
N SER A 80 15.08 -6.63 11.52
CA SER A 80 15.86 -7.88 11.50
C SER A 80 15.58 -8.75 10.27
N SER A 81 14.70 -8.29 9.39
CA SER A 81 14.27 -9.02 8.20
C SER A 81 15.38 -9.13 7.15
N LYS A 82 15.36 -10.23 6.40
CA LYS A 82 16.24 -10.43 5.24
C LYS A 82 15.52 -9.97 3.97
N PRO A 83 16.23 -9.72 2.86
CA PRO A 83 15.61 -9.40 1.58
C PRO A 83 14.48 -10.40 1.25
N ALA A 84 13.34 -9.86 0.84
CA ALA A 84 12.10 -10.62 0.71
C ALA A 84 12.23 -11.80 -0.27
N SER A 85 11.78 -12.98 0.17
CA SER A 85 11.66 -14.20 -0.65
C SER A 85 10.26 -14.42 -1.24
N LEU A 86 9.33 -13.51 -0.95
CA LEU A 86 7.95 -13.54 -1.41
C LEU A 86 7.52 -12.16 -1.93
N ILE A 87 6.44 -12.15 -2.72
CA ILE A 87 5.85 -10.92 -3.25
C ILE A 87 4.42 -10.83 -2.73
N TYR A 88 4.06 -9.65 -2.22
CA TYR A 88 2.70 -9.30 -1.85
C TYR A 88 2.09 -8.32 -2.87
N GLN A 89 0.89 -8.64 -3.35
CA GLN A 89 0.07 -7.75 -4.16
C GLN A 89 -0.93 -7.01 -3.24
N PRO A 90 -0.83 -5.67 -3.10
CA PRO A 90 -1.51 -4.92 -2.03
C PRO A 90 -2.94 -4.47 -2.38
N TYR A 91 -3.72 -5.31 -3.07
CA TYR A 91 -5.06 -4.96 -3.55
C TYR A 91 -6.16 -5.49 -2.62
N VAL A 92 -6.04 -5.22 -1.31
CA VAL A 92 -6.98 -5.75 -0.31
C VAL A 92 -8.35 -5.07 -0.34
N SER A 93 -8.44 -3.88 -0.95
CA SER A 93 -9.72 -3.18 -1.10
C SER A 93 -10.65 -3.94 -2.04
N GLU A 94 -11.90 -4.15 -1.64
CA GLU A 94 -12.92 -4.76 -2.51
C GLU A 94 -13.21 -3.94 -3.77
N ALA A 95 -12.90 -2.64 -3.74
CA ALA A 95 -13.00 -1.73 -4.87
C ALA A 95 -11.84 -1.88 -5.89
N GLY A 96 -10.93 -2.84 -5.67
CA GLY A 96 -9.82 -3.14 -6.56
C GLY A 96 -8.71 -2.11 -6.49
N GLU A 97 -8.13 -1.77 -7.63
CA GLU A 97 -7.03 -0.82 -7.77
C GLU A 97 -7.34 0.27 -8.82
N ARG A 98 -6.80 1.47 -8.58
CA ARG A 98 -6.98 2.66 -9.44
C ARG A 98 -5.67 3.24 -9.96
N GLY A 99 -4.54 2.83 -9.40
CA GLY A 99 -3.21 3.19 -9.88
C GLY A 99 -2.18 2.18 -9.37
N PRO A 100 -1.20 1.77 -10.19
CA PRO A 100 -0.83 2.34 -11.49
C PRO A 100 -1.71 1.86 -12.67
N PHE A 101 -2.62 0.93 -12.44
CA PHE A 101 -3.64 0.47 -13.40
C PHE A 101 -5.03 0.58 -12.79
N VAL A 102 -6.07 0.55 -13.63
CA VAL A 102 -7.48 0.53 -13.19
C VAL A 102 -8.03 -0.86 -13.37
N ASP A 103 -8.32 -1.54 -12.26
CA ASP A 103 -9.02 -2.82 -12.28
C ASP A 103 -9.81 -3.01 -10.99
N ALA A 104 -11.14 -2.99 -11.10
CA ALA A 104 -12.05 -3.20 -9.97
C ALA A 104 -11.99 -4.64 -9.43
N ASN A 105 -11.47 -5.59 -10.21
CA ASN A 105 -11.33 -6.99 -9.84
C ASN A 105 -9.94 -7.32 -9.28
N ALA A 106 -9.03 -6.35 -9.17
CA ALA A 106 -7.72 -6.56 -8.55
C ALA A 106 -7.90 -7.03 -7.10
N ARG A 107 -7.19 -8.10 -6.71
CA ARG A 107 -7.28 -8.66 -5.35
C ARG A 107 -5.91 -8.93 -4.77
N ALA A 108 -5.84 -8.85 -3.45
CA ALA A 108 -4.62 -9.12 -2.74
C ALA A 108 -4.20 -10.58 -2.89
N GLY A 109 -2.89 -10.81 -2.91
CA GLY A 109 -2.33 -12.13 -3.08
C GLY A 109 -0.87 -12.18 -2.68
N PHE A 110 -0.42 -13.37 -2.32
CA PHE A 110 0.99 -13.66 -2.06
C PHE A 110 1.52 -14.65 -3.09
N VAL A 111 2.73 -14.40 -3.58
CA VAL A 111 3.43 -15.28 -4.52
C VAL A 111 4.75 -15.72 -3.89
N GLY A 112 5.02 -17.03 -3.93
CA GLY A 112 6.26 -17.60 -3.37
C GLY A 112 6.17 -18.12 -1.94
N ILE A 113 4.97 -18.20 -1.35
CA ILE A 113 4.78 -18.78 0.00
C ILE A 113 5.26 -20.24 0.03
N SER A 114 5.87 -20.60 1.15
CA SER A 114 6.36 -21.93 1.49
C SER A 114 6.23 -22.12 3.01
N SER A 115 6.35 -23.36 3.50
CA SER A 115 6.25 -23.69 4.93
C SER A 115 7.32 -23.04 5.82
N ARG A 116 8.31 -22.35 5.24
CA ARG A 116 9.35 -21.62 5.98
C ARG A 116 8.94 -20.21 6.41
N HIS A 117 7.90 -19.65 5.78
CA HIS A 117 7.45 -18.30 6.08
C HIS A 117 6.47 -18.32 7.25
N GLY A 118 6.68 -17.42 8.20
CA GLY A 118 5.78 -17.15 9.32
C GLY A 118 5.06 -15.82 9.16
N TYR A 119 4.40 -15.38 10.23
CA TYR A 119 3.64 -14.12 10.24
C TYR A 119 4.54 -12.87 10.09
N ALA A 120 5.82 -12.98 10.47
CA ALA A 120 6.78 -11.89 10.41
C ALA A 120 7.52 -11.77 9.07
N ASP A 121 7.27 -12.71 8.13
CA ASP A 121 7.87 -12.76 6.79
C ASP A 121 6.92 -12.19 5.73
#